data_AF-S7N3L3-F1
#
_entry.id   AF-S7N3L3-F1
#
_cell.length_a   1.000
_cell.length_b   1.000
_cell.length_c   1.000
_cell.angle_alpha   90.00
_cell.angle_beta   90.00
_cell.angle_gamma   90.00
#
_symmetry.space_group_name_H-M   'P 1'
#
loop_
_entity.id
_entity.type
_entity.pdbx_description
1 polymer ?
#
loop_
_entity_poly.entity_id
_entity_poly.type
_entity_poly.pdbx_seq_one_letter_code
_entity_poly.pdbx_strand_id
1 'polypeptide(L)' 'MTCHTDESPIYWLFNAMSLPLRERMNLSQDHSTLTIDPVRREDAGKYQCKVSNPISSTESAPVVLDVKY' A
#
# COMPACT_ATOMS: atom_id res chain seq x y z
N MET A 1 0.18 4.85 -5.98
CA MET A 1 0.03 5.36 -4.60
C MET A 1 1.42 5.46 -4.00
N THR A 2 1.70 6.51 -3.21
CA THR A 2 3.04 6.76 -2.67
C THR A 2 2.95 7.03 -1.17
N CYS A 3 3.83 6.39 -0.40
CA CYS A 3 4.01 6.58 1.03
C CYS A 3 5.17 7.55 1.25
N HIS A 4 4.91 8.66 1.93
CA HIS A 4 5.93 9.65 2.27
C HIS A 4 6.40 9.42 3.71
N THR A 5 7.58 8.85 3.86
CA THR A 5 8.20 8.58 5.16
C THR A 5 9.71 8.49 5.00
N ASP A 6 10.45 8.90 6.03
CA ASP A 6 11.90 8.73 6.12
C ASP A 6 12.30 7.41 6.84
N GLU A 7 11.31 6.66 7.31
CA GLU A 7 11.52 5.41 8.04
C GLU A 7 11.34 4.18 7.14
N SER A 8 12.11 3.12 7.40
CA SER A 8 12.07 1.85 6.67
C SER A 8 12.23 0.67 7.67
N PRO A 9 11.71 -0.53 7.37
CA PRO A 9 11.04 -0.96 6.14
C PRO A 9 9.56 -0.53 6.04
N ILE A 10 9.11 -0.26 4.80
CA ILE A 10 7.71 0.07 4.46
C ILE A 10 6.95 -1.20 4.09
N TYR A 11 5.73 -1.32 4.64
CA TYR A 11 4.77 -2.38 4.34
C TYR A 11 3.47 -1.77 3.83
N TRP A 12 2.88 -2.36 2.79
CA TRP A 12 1.57 -1.98 2.32
C TRP A 12 0.48 -2.87 2.91
N LEU A 13 -0.63 -2.24 3.28
CA LEU A 13 -1.84 -2.86 3.77
C LEU A 13 -2.99 -2.62 2.79
N PHE A 14 -3.83 -3.64 2.64
CA PHE A 14 -5.11 -3.59 1.96
C PHE A 14 -6.20 -4.03 2.94
N ASN A 15 -7.18 -3.15 3.19
CA ASN A 15 -8.25 -3.35 4.16
C ASN A 15 -7.72 -3.78 5.55
N ALA A 16 -6.70 -3.08 6.05
CA ALA A 16 -6.01 -3.34 7.33
C ALA A 16 -5.27 -4.69 7.42
N MET A 17 -5.15 -5.44 6.32
CA MET A 17 -4.37 -6.68 6.23
C MET A 17 -3.16 -6.47 5.31
N SER A 18 -2.15 -7.35 5.37
CA SER A 18 -1.01 -7.29 4.44
C SER A 18 -1.48 -7.31 2.99
N LEU A 19 -1.00 -6.37 2.18
CA LEU A 19 -1.36 -6.29 0.76
C LEU A 19 -0.98 -7.60 0.04
N PRO A 20 -1.95 -8.34 -0.54
CA PRO A 20 -1.62 -9.45 -1.42
C PRO A 20 -1.13 -8.90 -2.77
N LEU A 21 0.18 -8.96 -3.01
CA LEU A 21 0.75 -8.56 -4.29
C LEU A 21 0.24 -9.47 -5.41
N ARG A 22 -0.29 -8.86 -6.47
CA ARG A 22 -0.76 -9.53 -7.69
C ARG A 22 0.20 -9.19 -8.84
N GLU A 23 0.18 -9.95 -9.93
CA GLU A 23 1.04 -9.72 -11.11
C GLU A 23 0.94 -8.29 -11.68
N ARG A 24 -0.23 -7.65 -11.52
CA ARG A 24 -0.51 -6.27 -11.96
C ARG A 24 -0.01 -5.20 -11.00
N MET A 25 0.55 -5.59 -9.85
CA MET A 25 0.99 -4.69 -8.79
C MET A 25 2.52 -4.69 -8.74
N ASN A 26 3.11 -3.50 -8.75
CA ASN A 26 4.55 -3.31 -8.66
C ASN A 26 4.87 -2.38 -7.49
N LEU A 27 5.87 -2.76 -6.69
CA LEU A 27 6.46 -1.91 -5.67
C LEU A 27 7.78 -1.34 -6.19
N SER A 28 8.03 -0.06 -5.93
CA SER A 28 9.34 0.54 -6.13
C SER A 28 10.41 -0.18 -5.28
N GLN A 29 11.68 0.03 -5.61
CA GLN A 29 12.81 -0.65 -4.94
C GLN A 29 12.84 -0.42 -3.41
N ASP A 30 12.38 0.75 -2.96
CA ASP A 30 12.25 1.15 -1.55
C ASP A 30 10.86 0.83 -0.94
N HIS A 31 9.98 0.18 -1.71
CA HIS A 31 8.58 -0.11 -1.39
C HIS A 31 7.71 1.13 -1.07
N SER A 32 8.20 2.35 -1.31
CA SER A 32 7.46 3.58 -1.03
C SER A 32 6.31 3.81 -2.00
N THR A 33 6.40 3.27 -3.22
CA THR A 33 5.41 3.47 -4.28
C THR A 33 4.80 2.14 -4.70
N LEU A 34 3.47 2.05 -4.65
CA LEU A 34 2.66 0.96 -5.17
C LEU A 34 1.96 1.40 -6.46
N THR A 35 2.29 0.73 -7.55
CA THR A 35 1.67 0.91 -8.87
C THR A 35 0.77 -0.27 -9.17
N ILE A 36 -0.45 -0.01 -9.65
CA ILE A 36 -1.41 -1.03 -10.08
C ILE A 36 -1.79 -0.71 -11.51
N ASP A 37 -1.42 -1.58 -12.45
CA ASP A 37 -1.71 -1.38 -13.87
C ASP A 37 -1.89 -2.73 -14.60
N PRO A 38 -3.04 -3.00 -15.25
CA PRO A 38 -4.27 -2.20 -15.24
C PRO A 38 -5.04 -2.33 -13.92
N VAL A 39 -5.76 -1.28 -13.51
CA VAL A 39 -6.66 -1.32 -12.34
C VAL A 39 -7.91 -2.16 -12.63
N ARG A 40 -8.33 -2.99 -11.68
CA ARG A 40 -9.51 -3.85 -11.75
C ARG A 40 -10.43 -3.62 -10.54
N ARG A 41 -11.69 -4.06 -10.65
CA ARG A 41 -12.73 -3.92 -9.59
C ARG A 41 -12.29 -4.54 -8.25
N GLU A 42 -11.57 -5.65 -8.33
CA GLU A 42 -10.98 -6.38 -7.21
C GLU A 42 -9.90 -5.60 -6.44
N ASP A 43 -9.40 -4.49 -6.99
CA ASP A 43 -8.44 -3.61 -6.35
C ASP A 43 -9.14 -2.50 -5.54
N ALA A 44 -10.47 -2.34 -5.66
CA ALA A 44 -11.21 -1.36 -4.88
C ALA A 44 -11.16 -1.70 -3.38
N GLY A 45 -10.80 -0.73 -2.54
CA GLY A 45 -10.63 -0.94 -1.10
C GLY A 45 -9.79 0.13 -0.42
N LYS A 46 -9.42 -0.09 0.85
CA LYS A 46 -8.60 0.83 1.64
C LYS A 46 -7.13 0.43 1.57
N TYR A 47 -6.27 1.35 1.15
CA TYR A 47 -4.82 1.17 1.14
C TYR A 47 -4.18 2.03 2.22
N GLN A 48 -3.21 1.45 2.92
CA GLN A 48 -2.41 2.14 3.93
C GLN A 48 -0.97 1.69 3.79
N CYS A 49 -0.01 2.59 3.97
CA CYS A 49 1.35 2.20 4.29
C CYS A 49 1.55 2.12 5.80
N LYS A 50 2.38 1.17 6.21
CA LYS A 50 2.79 0.89 7.57
C LYS A 50 4.31 0.88 7.63
N VAL A 51 4.87 1.57 8.61
CA VAL A 51 6.29 1.47 8.95
C VAL A 51 6.39 0.80 10.32
N SER A 52 7.26 -0.19 10.43
CA SER A 52 7.42 -0.95 11.66
C SER A 52 8.88 -1.13 11.99
N ASN A 53 9.27 -0.60 13.13
CA ASN A 53 10.54 -0.86 13.79
C ASN A 53 10.30 -1.84 14.97
N PRO A 54 11.35 -2.45 15.55
CA PRO A 54 11.19 -3.33 16.71
C PRO A 54 10.54 -2.66 17.94
N ILE A 55 10.55 -1.33 17.99
CA ILE A 55 10.07 -0.53 19.14
C ILE A 55 8.66 0.04 18.88
N SER A 56 8.35 0.40 17.64
CA SER A 56 7.12 1.09 17.30
C SER A 56 6.62 0.70 15.92
N SER A 57 5.31 0.87 15.70
CA SER A 57 4.74 0.79 14.38
C SER A 57 3.75 1.92 14.16
N THR A 58 3.86 2.55 13.00
CA THR A 58 3.05 3.69 12.58
C THR A 58 2.35 3.33 11.28
N GLU A 59 1.06 3.63 11.21
CA GLU A 59 0.23 3.40 10.02
C GLU A 59 -0.27 4.75 9.49
N SER A 60 -0.24 4.92 8.18
CA SER A 60 -0.80 6.08 7.50
C SER A 60 -2.33 6.06 7.52
N ALA A 61 -2.93 7.23 7.27
CA ALA A 61 -4.36 7.34 7.05
C ALA A 61 -4.80 6.50 5.83
N PRO A 62 -5.95 5.80 5.90
CA PRO A 62 -6.43 4.97 4.80
C PRO A 62 -6.84 5.82 3.59
N VAL A 63 -6.34 5.42 2.43
CA VAL A 63 -6.76 5.94 1.12
C VAL A 63 -7.74 4.96 0.50
N VAL A 64 -8.94 5.42 0.16
CA VAL A 64 -9.95 4.59 -0.51
C VAL A 64 -9.73 4.65 -2.01
N LEU A 65 -9.43 3.51 -2.62
CA LEU A 65 -9.44 3.35 -4.07
C LEU A 65 -10.85 2.94 -4.50
N ASP A 66 -11.53 3.82 -5.23
CA ASP A 66 -12.84 3.55 -5.85
C ASP A 66 -12.66 3.40 -7.36
N VAL A 67 -13.13 2.29 -7.92
CA VAL A 67 -12.97 1.95 -9.33
C VAL A 67 -14.30 2.17 -10.04
N LYS A 68 -14.35 3.21 -10.90
CA LYS A 68 -15.55 3.57 -11.69
C LYS A 68 -15.65 2.76 -12.98
N TYR A 69 -16.88 2.66 -13.49
CA TYR A 69 -17.26 1.95 -14.72
C TYR A 69 -17.36 2.91 -15.90
#